data_AF-A0A7W1ZHJ8-F1
#
_entry.id   AF-A0A7W1ZHJ8-F1
#
_cell.length_a   1.000
_cell.length_b   1.000
_cell.length_c   1.000
_cell.angle_alpha   90.00
_cell.angle_beta   90.00
_cell.angle_gamma   90.00
#
_symmetry.space_group_name_H-M   'P 1'
#
loop_
_entity.id
_entity.type
_entity.pdbx_description
1 polymer ?
#
loop_
_entity_poly.entity_id
_entity_poly.type
_entity_poly.pdbx_seq_one_letter_code
_entity_poly.pdbx_strand_id
1 'polypeptide(L)'
;MIETLNDLKAKQFFPLDEWGERGLNHSEESTIEEMQLAVKTFIDFLINLYKTHPTNQFVIQEIQKYFDDWDSFDFDTEEMEYIFDSYFEILKEIKIEPKEFSV
;
A
#
# COMPACT_ATOMS: atom_id res chain seq x y z
N MET A 1 4.98 -4.35 15.09
CA MET A 1 4.95 -3.33 14.03
C MET A 1 5.93 -3.66 12.92
N ILE A 2 7.25 -3.55 13.11
CA ILE A 2 8.20 -3.97 12.05
C ILE A 2 8.04 -5.47 11.69
N GLU A 3 7.86 -6.34 12.69
CA GLU A 3 7.54 -7.76 12.45
C GLU A 3 6.25 -7.94 11.63
N THR A 4 5.16 -7.28 12.04
CA THR A 4 3.89 -7.22 11.30
C THR A 4 4.07 -6.77 9.85
N LEU A 5 4.89 -5.73 9.61
CA LEU A 5 5.18 -5.24 8.27
C LEU A 5 5.99 -6.26 7.44
N ASN A 6 6.93 -6.98 8.05
CA ASN A 6 7.65 -8.07 7.38
C ASN A 6 6.71 -9.22 6.99
N ASP A 7 5.76 -9.57 7.85
CA ASP A 7 4.74 -10.59 7.55
C ASP A 7 3.83 -10.14 6.39
N LEU A 8 3.41 -8.87 6.40
CA LEU A 8 2.62 -8.29 5.30
C LEU A 8 3.40 -8.27 3.98
N LYS A 9 4.71 -7.99 4.01
CA LYS A 9 5.56 -7.99 2.81
C LYS A 9 5.61 -9.34 2.10
N ALA A 10 5.42 -10.43 2.84
CA ALA A 10 5.43 -11.79 2.30
C ALA A 10 4.09 -12.18 1.64
N LYS A 11 3.03 -11.37 1.77
CA LYS A 11 1.72 -11.65 1.18
C LYS A 11 1.66 -11.33 -0.33
N GLN A 12 0.77 -12.05 -1.01
CA GLN A 12 0.25 -11.66 -2.32
C GLN A 12 -0.98 -10.79 -2.10
N PHE A 13 -0.99 -9.56 -2.63
CA PHE A 13 -2.08 -8.58 -2.42
C PHE A 13 -3.11 -8.59 -3.55
N PHE A 14 -2.73 -9.12 -4.72
CA PHE A 14 -3.56 -9.12 -5.92
C PHE A 14 -3.68 -10.54 -6.48
N PRO A 15 -4.20 -11.51 -5.71
CA PRO A 15 -4.39 -12.86 -6.21
C PRO A 15 -5.51 -12.85 -7.27
N LEU A 16 -5.31 -13.59 -8.37
CA LEU A 16 -6.17 -13.52 -9.57
C LEU A 16 -7.64 -13.87 -9.29
N ASP A 17 -7.91 -14.66 -8.26
CA ASP A 17 -9.24 -15.12 -7.85
C ASP A 17 -10.04 -14.07 -7.05
N GLU A 18 -9.39 -13.05 -6.46
CA GLU A 18 -10.08 -12.01 -5.67
C GLU A 18 -10.59 -10.84 -6.52
N TRP A 19 -10.09 -10.65 -7.74
CA TRP A 19 -10.56 -9.58 -8.64
C TRP A 19 -12.05 -9.70 -8.99
N GLY A 20 -12.52 -10.94 -9.16
CA GLY A 20 -13.93 -11.21 -9.42
C GLY A 20 -14.86 -10.83 -8.26
N GLU A 21 -14.36 -10.87 -7.02
CA GLU A 21 -15.11 -10.43 -5.84
C GLU A 21 -15.31 -8.91 -5.82
N ARG A 22 -14.39 -8.18 -6.47
CA ARG A 22 -14.47 -6.73 -6.70
C ARG A 22 -15.32 -6.37 -7.93
N GLY A 23 -15.81 -7.38 -8.67
CA GLY A 23 -16.55 -7.17 -9.91
C GLY A 23 -15.68 -6.73 -11.09
N LEU A 24 -14.36 -6.93 -10.98
CA LEU A 24 -13.36 -6.51 -11.96
C LEU A 24 -12.82 -7.71 -12.75
N ASN A 25 -12.33 -7.45 -13.95
CA ASN A 25 -11.42 -8.38 -14.62
C ASN A 25 -10.01 -8.11 -14.11
N HIS A 26 -9.20 -9.15 -13.94
CA HIS A 26 -7.81 -8.94 -13.55
C HIS A 26 -7.04 -8.23 -14.68
N SER A 27 -6.11 -7.36 -14.30
CA SER A 27 -5.16 -6.76 -15.22
C SER A 27 -4.20 -7.80 -15.81
N GLU A 28 -3.36 -7.38 -16.75
CA GLU A 28 -2.28 -8.23 -17.25
C GLU A 28 -1.32 -8.61 -16.12
N GLU A 29 -0.72 -9.80 -16.20
CA GLU A 29 0.16 -10.33 -15.16
C GLU A 29 1.31 -9.38 -14.83
N SER A 30 1.88 -8.72 -15.83
CA SER A 30 2.92 -7.69 -15.64
C SER A 30 2.44 -6.49 -14.82
N THR A 31 1.22 -6.02 -15.06
CA THR A 31 0.65 -4.91 -14.29
C THR A 31 0.40 -5.33 -12.85
N ILE A 32 -0.08 -6.56 -12.64
CA ILE A 32 -0.26 -7.12 -11.30
C ILE A 32 1.08 -7.22 -10.54
N GLU A 33 2.16 -7.58 -11.23
CA GLU A 33 3.51 -7.57 -10.65
C GLU A 33 3.96 -6.16 -10.25
N GLU A 34 3.66 -5.15 -11.05
CA GLU A 34 3.95 -3.74 -10.76
C GLU A 34 3.13 -3.20 -9.59
N MET A 35 1.83 -3.51 -9.54
CA MET A 35 0.96 -3.19 -8.40
C MET A 35 1.52 -3.85 -7.11
N GLN A 36 1.89 -5.13 -7.20
CA GLN A 36 2.48 -5.88 -6.10
C GLN A 36 3.81 -5.28 -5.62
N LEU A 37 4.61 -4.74 -6.54
CA LEU A 37 5.83 -4.02 -6.24
C LEU A 37 5.56 -2.67 -5.57
N ALA A 38 4.54 -1.93 -5.99
CA ALA A 38 4.13 -0.67 -5.36
C ALA A 38 3.79 -0.89 -3.88
N VAL A 39 2.98 -1.91 -3.57
CA VAL A 39 2.64 -2.31 -2.18
C VAL A 39 3.87 -2.72 -1.37
N LYS A 40 4.76 -3.54 -1.94
CA LYS A 40 5.98 -3.94 -1.23
C LYS A 40 6.92 -2.75 -0.98
N THR A 41 6.98 -1.80 -1.92
CA THR A 41 7.78 -0.58 -1.78
C THR A 41 7.24 0.31 -0.67
N PHE A 42 5.92 0.46 -0.57
CA PHE A 42 5.28 1.18 0.53
C PHE A 42 5.58 0.52 1.89
N ILE A 43 5.51 -0.82 1.97
CA ILE A 43 5.87 -1.54 3.20
C ILE A 43 7.34 -1.31 3.57
N ASP A 44 8.25 -1.34 2.61
CA ASP A 44 9.66 -1.04 2.84
C ASP A 44 9.90 0.40 3.32
N PHE A 45 9.17 1.36 2.76
CA PHE A 45 9.15 2.73 3.24
C PHE A 45 8.72 2.80 4.72
N LEU A 46 7.60 2.16 5.09
CA LEU A 46 7.12 2.12 6.48
C LEU A 46 8.14 1.46 7.42
N ILE A 47 8.72 0.32 7.02
CA ILE A 47 9.76 -0.35 7.81
C ILE A 47 10.94 0.59 8.07
N ASN A 48 11.40 1.31 7.05
CA ASN A 48 12.52 2.23 7.19
C ASN A 48 12.17 3.46 8.04
N LEU A 49 10.96 4.00 7.89
CA LEU A 49 10.44 5.09 8.71
C LEU A 49 10.45 4.71 10.20
N TYR A 50 9.92 3.54 10.54
CA TYR A 50 9.81 3.09 11.93
C TYR A 50 11.12 2.67 12.59
N LYS A 51 12.16 2.33 11.83
CA LYS A 51 13.51 2.09 12.39
C LYS A 51 14.09 3.31 13.11
N THR A 52 13.59 4.51 12.80
CA THR A 52 14.05 5.76 13.42
C THR A 52 13.30 6.12 14.71
N HIS A 53 12.37 5.28 15.17
CA HIS A 53 11.47 5.54 16.31
C HIS A 53 10.76 6.91 16.26
N PRO A 54 10.09 7.23 15.13
CA PRO A 54 9.44 8.52 14.95
C PRO A 54 8.22 8.70 15.87
N THR A 55 7.79 9.95 16.02
CA THR A 55 6.49 10.27 16.62
C THR A 55 5.36 9.95 15.63
N ASN A 56 4.15 9.68 16.13
CA ASN A 56 2.99 9.42 15.27
C ASN A 56 2.71 10.56 14.28
N GLN A 57 2.86 11.82 14.72
CA GLN A 57 2.66 12.98 13.86
C GLN A 57 3.65 13.00 12.68
N PHE A 58 4.93 12.69 12.96
CA PHE A 58 5.94 12.60 11.91
C PHE A 58 5.62 11.47 10.93
N VAL A 59 5.16 10.32 11.44
CA VAL A 59 4.76 9.20 10.60
C VAL A 59 3.64 9.56 9.63
N ILE A 60 2.58 10.21 10.13
CA ILE A 60 1.45 10.64 9.30
C ILE A 60 1.92 11.62 8.21
N GLN A 61 2.78 12.58 8.55
CA GLN A 61 3.32 13.54 7.57
C GLN A 61 4.13 12.86 6.46
N GLU A 62 5.00 11.91 6.81
CA GLU A 62 5.82 11.20 5.82
C GLU A 62 4.97 10.27 4.95
N ILE A 63 3.93 9.64 5.49
CA ILE A 63 3.00 8.82 4.70
C ILE A 63 2.20 9.70 3.73
N GLN A 64 1.66 10.84 4.18
CA GLN A 64 0.95 11.77 3.29
C GLN A 64 1.86 12.23 2.16
N LYS A 65 3.11 12.59 2.48
CA LYS A 65 4.10 12.95 1.48
C LYS A 65 4.39 11.81 0.50
N TYR A 66 4.49 10.57 0.99
CA TYR A 66 4.66 9.41 0.12
C TYR A 66 3.50 9.29 -0.87
N PHE A 67 2.25 9.52 -0.44
CA PHE A 67 1.09 9.50 -1.34
C PHE A 67 1.11 10.65 -2.34
N ASP A 68 1.45 11.87 -1.90
CA ASP A 68 1.54 13.05 -2.79
C ASP A 68 2.65 12.88 -3.86
N ASP A 69 3.75 12.21 -3.50
CA ASP A 69 4.91 11.98 -4.37
C ASP A 69 4.82 10.68 -5.19
N TRP A 70 3.80 9.83 -4.97
CA TRP A 70 3.69 8.54 -5.64
C TRP A 70 3.29 8.72 -7.11
N ASP A 71 4.20 8.35 -8.02
CA ASP A 71 3.94 8.36 -9.45
C ASP A 71 3.04 7.19 -9.85
N SER A 72 1.79 7.50 -10.17
CA SER A 72 0.76 6.52 -10.50
C SER A 72 0.36 6.55 -11.98
N PHE A 73 1.11 7.24 -12.84
CA PHE A 73 0.74 7.46 -14.25
C PHE A 73 0.56 6.17 -15.06
N ASP A 74 1.25 5.10 -14.66
CA ASP A 74 1.21 3.81 -15.34
C ASP A 74 0.00 2.93 -14.94
N PHE A 75 -0.77 3.33 -13.92
CA PHE A 75 -1.93 2.60 -13.42
C PHE A 75 -3.24 3.27 -13.85
N ASP A 76 -4.22 2.46 -14.22
CA ASP A 76 -5.57 2.97 -14.42
C ASP A 76 -6.30 3.25 -13.09
N THR A 77 -7.53 3.74 -13.18
CA THR A 77 -8.33 4.08 -11.98
C THR A 77 -8.60 2.88 -11.08
N GLU A 78 -8.93 1.71 -11.63
CA GLU A 78 -9.26 0.51 -10.85
C GLU A 78 -8.01 -0.06 -10.17
N GLU A 79 -6.89 -0.04 -10.88
CA GLU A 79 -5.59 -0.47 -10.37
C GLU A 79 -5.09 0.44 -9.25
N MET A 80 -5.18 1.76 -9.42
CA MET A 80 -4.85 2.73 -8.38
C MET A 80 -5.71 2.55 -7.13
N GLU A 81 -7.03 2.40 -7.30
CA GLU A 81 -7.95 2.17 -6.18
C GLU A 81 -7.60 0.89 -5.41
N TYR A 82 -7.25 -0.21 -6.10
CA TYR A 82 -6.86 -1.45 -5.43
C TYR A 82 -5.52 -1.31 -4.70
N ILE A 83 -4.56 -0.58 -5.27
CA ILE A 83 -3.29 -0.27 -4.58
C ILE A 83 -3.57 0.54 -3.31
N PHE A 84 -4.39 1.59 -3.38
CA PHE A 84 -4.70 2.41 -2.20
C PHE A 84 -5.50 1.67 -1.13
N ASP A 85 -6.43 0.80 -1.53
CA ASP A 85 -7.11 -0.10 -0.58
C ASP A 85 -6.09 -0.97 0.16
N SER A 86 -5.12 -1.54 -0.57
CA SER A 86 -4.05 -2.35 0.01
C SER A 86 -3.18 -1.53 0.96
N TYR A 87 -2.83 -0.29 0.60
CA TYR A 87 -2.11 0.63 1.49
C TYR A 87 -2.90 0.88 2.78
N PHE A 88 -4.20 1.15 2.68
CA PHE A 88 -5.05 1.43 3.82
C PHE A 88 -5.30 0.22 4.72
N GLU A 89 -5.35 -0.98 4.16
CA GLU A 89 -5.36 -2.21 4.96
C GLU A 89 -4.06 -2.38 5.75
N ILE A 90 -2.90 -2.15 5.13
CA ILE A 90 -1.60 -2.17 5.81
C ILE A 90 -1.57 -1.15 6.96
N LEU A 91 -2.06 0.06 6.73
CA LEU A 91 -2.13 1.10 7.76
C LEU A 91 -3.02 0.70 8.94
N LYS A 92 -4.19 0.09 8.67
CA LYS A 92 -5.07 -0.43 9.72
C LYS A 92 -4.37 -1.51 10.56
N GLU A 93 -3.62 -2.43 9.94
CA GLU A 93 -2.87 -3.48 10.64
C GLU A 93 -1.81 -2.90 11.61
N ILE A 94 -1.24 -1.73 11.29
CA ILE A 94 -0.32 -1.01 12.17
C ILE A 94 -0.99 0.07 13.04
N LYS A 95 -2.32 0.10 13.08
CA LYS A 95 -3.16 1.00 13.89
C LYS A 95 -3.01 2.48 13.52
N ILE A 96 -2.83 2.77 12.23
CA ILE A 96 -2.97 4.10 11.65
C ILE A 96 -4.32 4.16 10.95
N GLU A 97 -5.06 5.24 11.17
CA GLU A 97 -6.42 5.40 10.65
C GLU A 97 -6.39 6.03 9.26
N PRO A 98 -6.99 5.42 8.20
CA PRO A 98 -6.94 5.97 6.84
C PRO A 98 -7.50 7.39 6.69
N LYS A 99 -8.46 7.78 7.56
CA LYS A 99 -9.04 9.14 7.60
C LYS A 99 -8.01 10.25 7.90
N GLU A 100 -6.80 9.89 8.28
CA GLU A 100 -5.69 10.82 8.49
C GLU A 100 -5.03 11.28 7.18
N PHE A 101 -5.39 10.66 6.03
CA PHE A 101 -4.79 10.92 4.72
C PHE A 101 -5.79 11.45 3.69
N SER A 102 -5.28 12.25 2.77
CA SER A 102 -5.96 12.63 1.53
C SER A 102 -5.23 11.97 0.37
N VAL A 103 -5.95 11.24 -0.48
CA VAL A 103 -5.45 10.59 -1.71
C VAL A 103 -6.31 11.02 -2.89
#